data_AF-A0A356ZCT6-F1
#
_entry.id   AF-A0A356ZCT6-F1
#
_cell.length_a   1.000
_cell.length_b   1.000
_cell.length_c   1.000
_cell.angle_alpha   90.00
_cell.angle_beta   90.00
_cell.angle_gamma   90.00
#
_symmetry.space_group_name_H-M   'P 1'
#
loop_
_entity.id
_entity.type
_entity.pdbx_description
1 polymer ?
#
loop_
_entity_poly.entity_id
_entity_poly.type
_entity_poly.pdbx_seq_one_letter_code
_entity_poly.pdbx_strand_id
1 'polypeptide(L)'
;PGEDEMSSATREDLTAKGVKLLTTTHLFAGVDRAIRNQFGGVYPAEIMAQTLRIFGQGIKVAVEIAVMALDAGLIPYGEDVVAIGGSATGSDAAIIIRPAHSNQFFKTEVREIVCMPRNKLSS
;
A
#
# COMPACT_ATOMS: atom_id res chain seq x y z
N PRO A 1 -6.21 -9.72 17.89
CA PRO A 1 -4.98 -10.26 17.28
C PRO A 1 -5.27 -11.61 16.64
N GLY A 2 -4.73 -11.90 15.45
CA GLY A 2 -5.04 -13.15 14.74
C GLY A 2 -6.38 -13.13 13.97
N GLU A 3 -6.93 -11.94 13.74
CA GLU A 3 -8.18 -11.75 13.00
C GLU A 3 -7.90 -10.91 11.74
N ASP A 4 -8.69 -11.13 10.69
CA ASP A 4 -8.72 -10.31 9.48
C ASP A 4 -9.85 -9.27 9.63
N GLU A 5 -9.56 -8.01 9.31
CA GLU A 5 -10.56 -6.93 9.36
C GLU A 5 -11.66 -7.12 8.29
N MET A 6 -11.35 -7.83 7.19
CA MET A 6 -12.34 -8.21 6.19
C MET A 6 -13.15 -9.41 6.67
N SER A 7 -14.48 -9.24 6.76
CA SER A 7 -15.39 -10.34 7.12
C SER A 7 -15.35 -11.49 6.10
N SER A 8 -15.63 -12.71 6.56
CA SER A 8 -15.70 -13.90 5.70
C SER A 8 -16.73 -13.73 4.57
N ALA A 9 -17.90 -13.16 4.88
CA ALA A 9 -18.96 -12.92 3.90
C ALA A 9 -18.49 -11.98 2.77
N THR A 10 -17.78 -10.89 3.10
CA THR A 10 -17.22 -9.97 2.09
C THR A 10 -16.13 -10.65 1.27
N ARG A 11 -15.27 -11.44 1.92
CA ARG A 11 -14.21 -12.21 1.24
C ARG A 11 -14.79 -13.21 0.24
N GLU A 12 -15.83 -13.94 0.62
CA GLU A 12 -16.52 -14.91 -0.25
C GLU A 12 -17.19 -14.22 -1.45
N ASP A 13 -17.91 -13.12 -1.23
CA ASP A 13 -18.54 -12.33 -2.30
C ASP A 13 -17.53 -11.81 -3.33
N LEU A 14 -16.42 -11.22 -2.86
CA LEU A 14 -15.36 -10.72 -3.74
C LEU A 14 -14.66 -11.85 -4.50
N THR A 15 -14.38 -12.97 -3.83
CA THR A 15 -13.76 -14.14 -4.46
C THR A 15 -14.68 -14.73 -5.54
N ALA A 16 -15.98 -14.82 -5.28
CA ALA A 16 -16.98 -15.29 -6.24
C ALA A 16 -17.07 -14.38 -7.49
N LYS A 17 -16.75 -13.09 -7.35
CA LYS A 17 -16.64 -12.13 -8.46
C LYS A 17 -15.28 -12.18 -9.19
N GLY A 18 -14.40 -13.12 -8.84
CA GLY A 18 -13.09 -13.30 -9.47
C GLY A 18 -12.02 -12.31 -8.99
N VAL A 19 -12.27 -11.59 -7.88
CA VAL A 19 -11.28 -10.67 -7.30
C VAL A 19 -10.20 -11.47 -6.56
N LYS A 20 -8.93 -11.21 -6.89
CA LYS A 20 -7.79 -11.74 -6.13
C LYS A 20 -7.65 -10.94 -4.83
N LEU A 21 -7.62 -11.63 -3.69
CA LEU A 21 -7.52 -11.03 -2.36
C LEU A 21 -6.15 -11.30 -1.74
N LEU A 22 -5.55 -10.28 -1.12
CA LEU A 22 -4.27 -10.38 -0.43
C LEU A 22 -4.39 -9.82 0.98
N THR A 23 -4.07 -10.65 1.98
CA THR A 23 -3.85 -10.22 3.37
C THR A 23 -2.39 -10.54 3.69
N THR A 24 -1.56 -9.53 3.95
CA THR A 24 -0.13 -9.70 4.22
C THR A 24 0.42 -8.54 5.03
N THR A 25 1.68 -8.66 5.47
CA THR A 25 2.38 -7.63 6.21
C THR A 25 2.55 -6.36 5.37
N HIS A 26 2.26 -5.21 5.96
CA HIS A 26 2.51 -3.91 5.33
C HIS A 26 4.00 -3.70 5.06
N LEU A 27 4.33 -3.44 3.80
CA LEU A 27 5.71 -3.24 3.34
C LEU A 27 6.46 -2.17 4.14
N PHE A 28 5.86 -1.00 4.39
CA PHE A 28 6.53 0.08 5.11
C PHE A 28 6.43 -0.01 6.64
N ALA A 29 5.86 -1.11 7.16
CA ALA A 29 5.80 -1.37 8.59
C ALA A 29 6.76 -2.48 8.98
N GLY A 30 6.57 -3.67 8.41
CA GLY A 30 7.41 -4.85 8.62
C GLY A 30 7.94 -5.01 10.04
N VAL A 31 9.21 -5.40 10.11
CA VAL A 31 9.96 -5.53 11.37
C VAL A 31 10.28 -4.15 11.98
N ASP A 32 10.48 -3.11 11.15
CA ASP A 32 10.74 -1.73 11.61
C ASP A 32 9.72 -1.25 12.65
N ARG A 33 8.43 -1.58 12.46
CA ARG A 33 7.36 -1.26 13.41
C ARG A 33 7.58 -1.93 14.77
N ALA A 34 8.04 -3.18 14.80
CA ALA A 34 8.32 -3.89 16.05
C ALA A 34 9.51 -3.24 16.78
N ILE A 35 10.57 -2.87 16.04
CA ILE A 35 11.75 -2.20 16.61
C ILE A 35 11.35 -0.85 17.20
N ARG A 36 10.57 -0.03 16.48
CA ARG A 36 10.04 1.24 16.99
C ARG A 36 9.22 1.06 18.25
N ASN A 37 8.30 0.10 18.28
CA ASN A 37 7.45 -0.10 19.45
C ASN A 37 8.25 -0.53 20.69
N GLN A 38 9.34 -1.29 20.50
CA GLN A 38 10.17 -1.78 21.60
C GLN A 38 11.22 -0.76 22.08
N PHE A 39 11.82 0.00 21.16
CA PHE A 39 13.00 0.83 21.44
C PHE A 39 12.78 2.33 21.15
N GLY A 40 11.64 2.73 20.60
CA GLY A 40 11.40 4.08 20.10
C GLY A 40 12.14 4.38 18.79
N GLY A 41 12.17 5.65 18.39
CA GLY A 41 12.92 6.11 17.21
C GLY A 41 12.12 6.16 15.90
N VAL A 42 12.83 6.35 14.78
CA VAL A 42 12.28 6.40 13.42
C VAL A 42 13.20 5.58 12.51
N TYR A 43 12.62 4.65 11.75
CA TYR A 43 13.38 3.67 10.94
C TYR A 43 13.17 3.89 9.44
N PRO A 44 14.08 3.39 8.57
CA PRO A 44 14.07 3.68 7.14
C PRO A 44 12.72 3.45 6.45
N ALA A 45 12.03 2.33 6.72
CA ALA A 45 10.74 2.05 6.10
C ALA A 45 9.67 3.08 6.49
N GLU A 46 9.69 3.53 7.75
CA GLU A 46 8.79 4.56 8.24
C GLU A 46 9.12 5.94 7.67
N ILE A 47 10.41 6.28 7.52
CA ILE A 47 10.85 7.52 6.86
C ILE A 47 10.31 7.56 5.44
N MET A 48 10.45 6.48 4.68
CA MET A 48 9.93 6.39 3.31
C MET A 48 8.41 6.55 3.27
N ALA A 49 7.68 5.90 4.18
CA ALA A 49 6.23 6.08 4.30
C ALA A 49 5.84 7.52 4.66
N GLN A 50 6.55 8.18 5.57
CA GLN A 50 6.29 9.58 5.93
C GLN A 50 6.58 10.53 4.75
N THR A 51 7.63 10.27 3.99
CA THR A 51 7.93 11.02 2.75
C THR A 51 6.81 10.88 1.72
N LEU A 52 6.31 9.66 1.49
CA LEU A 52 5.17 9.45 0.58
C LEU A 52 3.89 10.13 1.07
N ARG A 53 3.67 10.20 2.39
CA ARG A 53 2.53 10.88 2.99
C ARG A 53 2.51 12.39 2.76
N ILE A 54 3.61 13.00 2.30
CA ILE A 54 3.60 14.39 1.79
C ILE A 54 2.58 14.53 0.64
N PHE A 55 2.39 13.47 -0.16
CA PHE A 55 1.37 13.41 -1.21
C PHE A 55 -0.01 12.91 -0.71
N GLY A 56 -0.15 12.60 0.58
CA GLY A 56 -1.37 12.07 1.22
C GLY A 56 -1.26 10.59 1.64
N GLN A 57 -2.13 10.15 2.56
CA GLN A 57 -2.14 8.74 3.00
C GLN A 57 -2.45 7.80 1.83
N GLY A 58 -3.41 8.15 0.97
CA GLY A 58 -3.78 7.34 -0.17
C GLY A 58 -2.63 7.06 -1.14
N ILE A 59 -1.76 8.04 -1.41
CA ILE A 59 -0.59 7.84 -2.30
C ILE A 59 0.42 6.88 -1.66
N LYS A 60 0.73 7.06 -0.36
CA LYS A 60 1.58 6.10 0.37
C LYS A 60 1.00 4.69 0.30
N VAL A 61 -0.30 4.54 0.56
CA VAL A 61 -0.98 3.24 0.53
C VAL A 61 -0.93 2.63 -0.88
N ALA A 62 -1.23 3.40 -1.92
CA ALA A 62 -1.20 2.94 -3.30
C ALA A 62 0.19 2.39 -3.71
N VAL A 63 1.27 3.08 -3.34
CA VAL A 63 2.65 2.58 -3.57
C VAL A 63 2.92 1.31 -2.75
N GLU A 64 2.50 1.27 -1.50
CA GLU A 64 2.71 0.14 -0.60
C GLU A 64 2.03 -1.14 -1.12
N ILE A 65 0.74 -1.07 -1.45
CA ILE A 65 -0.04 -2.23 -1.88
C ILE A 65 0.36 -2.72 -3.26
N ALA A 66 0.82 -1.84 -4.16
CA ALA A 66 1.30 -2.24 -5.48
C ALA A 66 2.53 -3.16 -5.37
N VAL A 67 3.48 -2.81 -4.53
CA VAL A 67 4.67 -3.64 -4.28
C VAL A 67 4.29 -4.93 -3.55
N MET A 68 3.41 -4.88 -2.55
CA MET A 68 2.91 -6.08 -1.87
C MET A 68 2.21 -7.05 -2.83
N ALA A 69 1.38 -6.53 -3.74
CA ALA A 69 0.68 -7.33 -4.74
C ALA A 69 1.64 -7.98 -5.74
N LEU A 70 2.71 -7.27 -6.13
CA LEU A 70 3.75 -7.82 -7.00
C LEU A 70 4.55 -8.91 -6.29
N ASP A 71 4.97 -8.69 -5.04
CA ASP A 71 5.68 -9.70 -4.24
C ASP A 71 4.85 -10.97 -4.05
N ALA A 72 3.53 -10.85 -3.96
CA ALA A 72 2.61 -11.98 -3.88
C ALA A 72 2.31 -12.64 -5.25
N GLY A 73 2.86 -12.12 -6.35
CA GLY A 73 2.62 -12.64 -7.71
C GLY A 73 1.20 -12.44 -8.22
N LEU A 74 0.45 -11.47 -7.68
CA LEU A 74 -0.95 -11.24 -8.06
C LEU A 74 -1.11 -10.33 -9.27
N ILE A 75 -0.11 -9.48 -9.52
CA ILE A 75 -0.02 -8.55 -10.65
C ILE A 75 1.23 -8.85 -11.51
N PRO A 76 1.22 -8.52 -12.81
CA PRO A 76 2.34 -8.79 -13.70
C PRO A 76 3.59 -7.98 -13.34
N TYR A 77 4.76 -8.62 -13.52
CA TYR A 77 6.06 -7.97 -13.38
C TYR A 77 6.41 -7.16 -14.63
N GLY A 78 6.93 -5.94 -14.45
CA GLY A 78 7.42 -5.10 -15.54
C GLY A 78 6.33 -4.33 -16.30
N GLU A 79 5.07 -4.45 -15.88
CA GLU A 79 3.93 -3.74 -16.47
C GLU A 79 3.47 -2.58 -15.57
N ASP A 80 2.87 -1.57 -16.19
CA ASP A 80 2.23 -0.47 -15.46
C ASP A 80 0.84 -0.92 -14.98
N VAL A 81 0.52 -0.63 -13.73
CA VAL A 81 -0.78 -0.95 -13.11
C VAL A 81 -1.40 0.29 -12.48
N VAL A 82 -2.73 0.29 -12.33
CA VAL A 82 -3.42 1.30 -11.54
C VAL A 82 -3.48 0.84 -10.09
N ALA A 83 -2.94 1.65 -9.18
CA ALA A 83 -3.02 1.43 -7.74
C ALA A 83 -3.90 2.51 -7.09
N ILE A 84 -4.83 2.07 -6.24
CA ILE A 84 -5.81 2.95 -5.58
C ILE A 84 -5.63 2.83 -4.08
N GLY A 85 -5.50 3.97 -3.40
CA GLY A 85 -5.38 4.06 -1.94
C GLY A 85 -6.34 5.08 -1.35
N GLY A 86 -6.41 5.10 -0.02
CA GLY A 86 -7.29 6.01 0.73
C GLY A 86 -6.70 6.48 2.05
N SER A 87 -7.43 7.40 2.68
CA SER A 87 -7.13 7.94 4.01
C SER A 87 -8.17 7.46 5.01
N ALA A 88 -7.76 6.68 6.01
CA ALA A 88 -8.60 6.05 7.03
C ALA A 88 -9.68 5.08 6.49
N THR A 89 -10.65 5.57 5.72
CA THR A 89 -11.71 4.76 5.08
C THR A 89 -11.92 5.23 3.64
N GLY A 90 -12.43 4.32 2.79
CA GLY A 90 -12.65 4.61 1.38
C GLY A 90 -11.34 4.77 0.58
N SER A 91 -11.44 5.47 -0.55
CA SER A 91 -10.35 5.70 -1.49
C SER A 91 -10.34 7.15 -1.94
N ASP A 92 -9.18 7.79 -1.95
CA ASP A 92 -9.02 9.22 -2.23
C ASP A 92 -7.85 9.54 -3.17
N ALA A 93 -7.06 8.53 -3.56
CA ALA A 93 -5.94 8.67 -4.47
C ALA A 93 -5.82 7.48 -5.43
N ALA A 94 -5.42 7.76 -6.67
CA ALA A 94 -5.13 6.76 -7.67
C ALA A 94 -3.89 7.15 -8.48
N ILE A 95 -3.02 6.18 -8.73
CA ILE A 95 -1.76 6.35 -9.48
C ILE A 95 -1.60 5.26 -10.53
N ILE A 96 -0.89 5.57 -11.61
CA ILE A 96 -0.29 4.58 -12.49
C ILE A 96 1.12 4.33 -11.98
N ILE A 97 1.48 3.08 -11.74
CA ILE A 97 2.74 2.68 -11.11
C ILE A 97 3.31 1.43 -11.77
N ARG A 98 4.63 1.39 -11.93
CA ARG A 98 5.39 0.16 -12.20
C ARG A 98 6.07 -0.29 -10.92
N PRO A 99 5.49 -1.23 -10.16
CA PRO A 99 6.12 -1.72 -8.94
C PRO A 99 7.34 -2.57 -9.27
N ALA A 100 8.33 -2.52 -8.38
CA ALA A 100 9.40 -3.50 -8.30
C ALA A 100 9.23 -4.32 -7.01
N HIS A 101 9.87 -5.50 -6.94
CA HIS A 101 9.87 -6.30 -5.72
C HIS A 101 10.44 -5.51 -4.53
N SER A 102 9.99 -5.83 -3.31
CA SER A 102 10.40 -5.10 -2.10
C SER A 102 11.91 -5.02 -1.89
N ASN A 103 12.66 -6.07 -2.22
CA ASN A 103 14.14 -6.08 -2.15
C ASN A 103 14.81 -5.18 -3.21
N GLN A 104 14.06 -4.70 -4.20
CA GLN A 104 14.49 -3.76 -5.24
C GLN A 104 13.58 -2.53 -5.26
N PHE A 105 12.99 -2.16 -4.11
CA PHE A 105 11.94 -1.16 -3.99
C PHE A 105 12.23 0.13 -4.77
N PHE A 106 13.47 0.63 -4.75
CA PHE A 106 13.87 1.87 -5.42
C PHE A 106 13.83 1.82 -6.96
N LYS A 107 13.54 0.67 -7.57
CA LYS A 107 13.18 0.53 -8.99
C LYS A 107 11.68 0.73 -9.27
N THR A 108 10.88 0.91 -8.22
CA THR A 108 9.46 1.23 -8.36
C THR A 108 9.30 2.65 -8.90
N GLU A 109 8.49 2.81 -9.93
CA GLU A 109 8.29 4.09 -10.60
C GLU A 109 6.81 4.45 -10.61
N VAL A 110 6.46 5.56 -9.96
CA VAL A 110 5.15 6.19 -10.12
C VAL A 110 5.14 6.91 -11.48
N ARG A 111 4.35 6.40 -12.42
CA ARG A 111 4.24 6.94 -13.78
C ARG A 111 3.43 8.21 -13.81
N GLU A 112 2.25 8.15 -13.21
CA GLU A 112 1.27 9.24 -13.25
C GLU A 112 0.46 9.26 -11.95
N ILE A 113 0.05 10.47 -11.54
CA ILE A 113 -0.93 10.66 -10.47
C ILE A 113 -2.25 11.01 -11.15
N VAL A 114 -3.22 10.10 -11.10
CA VAL A 114 -4.54 10.28 -11.71
C VAL A 114 -5.37 11.24 -10.85
N CYS A 115 -5.41 10.99 -9.55
CA CYS A 115 -6.03 11.88 -8.58
C CYS A 115 -5.37 11.77 -7.22
N MET A 116 -5.40 12.87 -6.47
CA MET A 116 -5.05 12.91 -5.06
C MET A 116 -5.77 14.09 -4.39
N PRO A 117 -6.02 14.05 -3.07
CA PRO A 117 -6.71 15.15 -2.39
C PRO A 117 -5.89 16.43 -2.45
N ARG A 118 -6.51 17.60 -2.64
CA ARG A 118 -5.75 18.87 -2.58
C ARG A 118 -5.26 19.17 -1.16
N ASN A 119 -6.13 18.89 -0.17
CA ASN A 119 -5.85 19.05 1.25
C ASN A 119 -5.67 17.65 1.86
N LYS A 120 -4.48 17.39 2.42
CA LYS A 120 -4.08 16.06 2.91
C LYS A 120 -4.48 15.79 4.36
N LEU A 121 -4.85 16.84 5.07
CA LEU A 121 -5.34 16.80 6.43
C LEU A 121 -6.87 16.71 6.38
N SER A 122 -7.43 15.70 7.02
CA SER A 122 -8.83 15.76 7.44
C SER A 122 -8.94 16.91 8.44
N SER A 123 -9.68 17.96 8.08
CA SER A 123 -10.20 18.93 9.04
C SER A 123 -11.05 18.24 10.10
#